data_AF-A0A4D6WPR5-F1
#
_entry.id   AF-A0A4D6WPR5-F1
#
_cell.length_a   1.000
_cell.length_b   1.000
_cell.length_c   1.000
_cell.angle_alpha   90.00
_cell.angle_beta   90.00
_cell.angle_gamma   90.00
#
_symmetry.space_group_name_H-M   'P 1'
#
loop_
_entity.id
_entity.type
_entity.pdbx_description
1 polymer ?
#
loop_
_entity_poly.entity_id
_entity_poly.type
_entity_poly.pdbx_seq_one_letter_code
_entity_poly.pdbx_strand_id
1 'polypeptide(L)' 'MPKKETSGIVISNKMNKTIIVAVKKQISHKKYNKIMIRTNKYYAHDENNICNIGDTVRIQETRPLSKNKRWTLIKLINQI' A
#
# COMPACT_ATOMS: atom_id res chain seq x y z
N MET A 1 -11.72 9.35 15.12
CA MET A 1 -10.25 9.37 14.94
C MET A 1 -9.93 9.31 13.45
N PRO A 2 -8.92 10.03 12.96
CA PRO A 2 -8.53 9.98 11.55
C PRO A 2 -7.99 8.59 11.22
N LYS A 3 -8.39 8.03 10.07
CA LYS A 3 -7.85 6.74 9.60
C LYS A 3 -6.45 6.96 9.05
N LYS A 4 -5.55 6.01 9.25
CA LYS A 4 -4.18 6.11 8.77
C LYS A 4 -4.15 5.98 7.25
N GLU A 5 -3.38 6.86 6.63
CA GLU A 5 -3.14 6.87 5.19
C GLU A 5 -1.67 6.62 4.90
N THR A 6 -1.38 5.99 3.78
CA THR A 6 -0.01 5.67 3.38
C THR A 6 0.08 5.66 1.86
N SER A 7 1.23 6.06 1.31
CA SER A 7 1.51 6.01 -0.12
C SER A 7 2.49 4.89 -0.46
N GLY A 8 2.35 4.30 -1.63
CA GLY A 8 3.22 3.22 -2.10
C GLY A 8 3.06 2.94 -3.58
N ILE A 9 3.82 1.96 -4.06
CA ILE A 9 3.87 1.54 -5.46
C ILE A 9 3.13 0.21 -5.61
N VAL A 10 2.34 0.07 -6.68
CA VAL A 10 1.66 -1.19 -7.00
C VAL A 10 2.66 -2.19 -7.56
N ILE A 11 2.82 -3.34 -6.90
CA ILE A 11 3.68 -4.45 -7.35
C ILE A 11 2.88 -5.47 -8.18
N SER A 12 1.62 -5.69 -7.83
CA SER A 12 0.81 -6.73 -8.48
C SER A 12 -0.67 -6.40 -8.46
N ASN A 13 -1.33 -6.65 -9.58
CA ASN A 13 -2.77 -6.57 -9.78
C ASN A 13 -3.37 -7.92 -10.27
N LYS A 14 -2.70 -9.05 -9.99
CA LYS A 14 -3.13 -10.38 -10.48
C LYS A 14 -4.44 -10.88 -9.85
N MET A 15 -4.86 -10.32 -8.72
CA MET A 15 -6.07 -10.73 -8.00
C MET A 15 -7.25 -9.83 -8.36
N ASN A 16 -8.45 -10.41 -8.42
CA ASN A 16 -9.64 -9.62 -8.71
C ASN A 16 -9.93 -8.61 -7.59
N LYS A 17 -10.22 -7.35 -7.97
CA LYS A 17 -10.57 -6.24 -7.07
C LYS A 17 -9.54 -5.94 -5.98
N THR A 18 -8.29 -6.40 -6.16
CA THR A 18 -7.28 -6.39 -5.10
C THR A 18 -5.89 -6.14 -5.68
N ILE A 19 -5.23 -5.11 -5.17
CA ILE A 19 -3.86 -4.76 -5.55
C ILE A 19 -2.90 -4.97 -4.38
N ILE A 20 -1.67 -5.36 -4.69
CA ILE A 20 -0.57 -5.46 -3.73
C ILE A 20 0.28 -4.20 -3.85
N VAL A 21 0.30 -3.41 -2.79
CA VAL A 21 1.04 -2.15 -2.70
C VAL A 21 2.26 -2.34 -1.81
N ALA A 22 3.43 -1.94 -2.28
CA ALA A 22 4.62 -1.85 -1.45
C ALA A 22 4.83 -0.44 -0.92
N VAL A 23 4.95 -0.36 0.40
CA VAL A 23 5.26 0.86 1.12
C VAL A 23 6.68 0.74 1.66
N LYS A 24 7.51 1.71 1.30
CA LYS A 24 8.86 1.85 1.84
C LYS A 24 8.80 2.76 3.06
N LYS A 25 9.30 2.29 4.20
CA LYS A 25 9.44 3.08 5.43
C LYS A 25 10.90 3.14 5.84
N GLN A 26 11.42 4.34 6.08
CA GLN A 26 12.73 4.51 6.68
C GLN A 26 12.63 4.29 8.19
N ILE A 27 13.48 3.42 8.73
CA ILE A 27 13.52 3.07 10.15
C ILE A 27 14.98 3.03 10.57
N SER A 28 15.31 3.60 11.72
CA SER A 28 16.65 3.50 12.31
C SER A 28 16.84 2.14 12.99
N HIS A 29 18.00 1.52 12.80
CA HIS A 29 18.36 0.32 13.54
C HIS A 29 18.51 0.65 15.04
N LYS A 30 17.80 -0.06 15.93
CA LYS A 30 17.73 0.26 17.37
C LYS A 30 19.11 0.38 18.05
N LYS A 31 20.08 -0.46 17.68
CA LYS A 31 21.42 -0.47 18.30
C LYS A 31 22.40 0.50 17.63
N TYR A 32 22.30 0.67 16.32
CA TYR A 32 23.35 1.33 15.52
C TYR A 32 22.90 2.66 14.92
N ASN A 33 21.62 3.02 15.05
CA ASN A 33 20.98 4.20 14.46
C ASN A 33 21.16 4.37 12.94
N LYS A 34 21.73 3.37 12.24
CA LYS A 34 21.78 3.32 10.79
C LYS A 34 20.36 3.37 10.22
N ILE A 35 20.09 4.33 9.33
CA ILE A 35 18.82 4.45 8.62
C ILE A 35 18.73 3.33 7.59
N MET A 36 17.71 2.50 7.71
CA MET A 36 17.43 1.38 6.82
C MET A 36 16.03 1.50 6.23
N ILE A 37 15.85 0.99 5.01
CA ILE A 37 14.56 0.99 4.34
C ILE A 37 13.89 -0.36 4.58
N ARG A 38 12.72 -0.35 5.21
CA ARG A 38 11.86 -1.53 5.37
C ARG A 38 10.71 -1.45 4.37
N THR A 39 10.52 -2.50 3.59
CA THR A 39 9.44 -2.59 2.61
C THR A 39 8.34 -3.50 3.15
N ASN A 40 7.14 -2.96 3.35
CA ASN A 40 5.96 -3.72 3.73
C ASN A 40 4.98 -3.83 2.55
N LYS A 41 4.34 -4.99 2.39
CA LYS A 41 3.32 -5.22 1.37
C LYS A 41 1.93 -5.12 2.00
N TYR A 42 1.02 -4.39 1.37
CA TYR A 42 -0.36 -4.23 1.79
C TYR A 42 -1.32 -4.67 0.69
N TYR A 43 -2.41 -5.31 1.09
CA TYR A 43 -3.49 -5.72 0.19
C TYR A 43 -4.59 -4.67 0.23
N ALA A 44 -4.70 -3.90 -0.85
CA ALA A 44 -5.67 -2.83 -0.98
C ALA A 44 -6.85 -3.23 -1.86
N HIS A 45 -8.04 -2.77 -1.50
CA HIS A 45 -9.23 -2.86 -2.33
C HIS A 45 -9.23 -1.80 -3.42
N ASP A 46 -9.40 -2.27 -4.64
CA ASP A 46 -9.80 -1.47 -5.78
C ASP A 46 -11.09 -2.11 -6.33
N GLU A 47 -12.18 -1.37 -6.42
CA GLU A 47 -13.46 -1.91 -6.92
C GLU A 47 -13.50 -1.99 -8.44
N ASN A 48 -12.84 -1.04 -9.10
CA ASN A 48 -12.90 -0.81 -10.53
C ASN A 48 -11.67 -1.36 -11.28
N ASN A 49 -10.70 -1.94 -10.57
CA ASN A 49 -9.44 -2.46 -11.13
C ASN A 49 -8.72 -1.43 -12.02
N ILE A 50 -8.70 -0.17 -11.59
CA ILE A 50 -8.15 0.94 -12.37
C ILE A 50 -6.61 0.94 -12.30
N CYS A 51 -6.02 0.43 -11.22
CA CYS A 51 -4.58 0.51 -10.99
C CYS A 51 -3.78 -0.55 -11.77
N ASN A 52 -2.73 -0.07 -12.43
CA ASN A 52 -1.74 -0.88 -13.12
C ASN A 52 -0.49 -1.12 -12.27
N ILE A 53 0.36 -2.04 -12.71
CA ILE A 53 1.63 -2.33 -12.05
C ILE A 53 2.57 -1.13 -12.24
N GLY A 54 3.16 -0.67 -11.15
CA GLY A 54 4.09 0.47 -11.13
C GLY A 54 3.45 1.81 -10.73
N ASP A 55 2.12 1.90 -10.72
CA ASP A 55 1.42 3.11 -10.30
C ASP A 55 1.72 3.51 -8.85
N THR A 56 1.76 4.81 -8.60
CA THR A 56 1.87 5.35 -7.24
C THR A 56 0.49 5.67 -6.68
N VAL A 57 0.13 5.00 -5.59
CA VAL A 57 -1.21 5.04 -5.00
C VAL A 57 -1.17 5.50 -3.54
N ARG A 58 -2.25 6.16 -3.11
CA ARG A 58 -2.55 6.45 -1.71
C ARG A 58 -3.62 5.48 -1.21
N ILE A 59 -3.31 4.79 -0.13
CA ILE A 59 -4.16 3.79 0.51
C ILE A 59 -4.54 4.21 1.93
N GLN A 60 -5.73 3.79 2.39
CA GLN A 60 -6.26 4.04 3.73
C GLN A 60 -6.55 2.74 4.45
N GLU A 61 -6.39 2.73 5.77
CA GLU A 61 -6.89 1.65 6.61
C GLU A 61 -8.42 1.60 6.58
N THR A 62 -8.98 0.39 6.52
CA THR A 62 -10.42 0.15 6.55
C THR A 62 -10.75 -1.06 7.42
N ARG A 63 -12.04 -1.34 7.62
CA ARG A 63 -12.48 -2.60 8.25
C ARG A 63 -11.90 -3.78 7.46
N PRO A 64 -11.61 -4.92 8.09
CA PRO A 64 -11.17 -6.11 7.35
C PRO A 64 -12.22 -6.49 6.30
N LEU A 65 -11.81 -6.50 5.04
CA LEU A 65 -12.62 -6.96 3.91
C LEU A 65 -12.39 -8.46 3.64
N SER A 66 -11.22 -8.95 4.05
CA SER A 66 -10.82 -10.36 4.01
C SER A 66 -9.72 -10.60 5.05
N LYS A 67 -9.17 -11.82 5.12
CA LYS A 67 -8.08 -12.21 6.05
C LYS A 67 -6.91 -11.22 6.02
N ASN A 68 -6.44 -10.88 4.80
CA ASN A 68 -5.28 -10.00 4.59
C ASN A 68 -5.65 -8.59 4.08
N LYS A 69 -6.85 -8.43 3.51
CA LYS A 69 -7.29 -7.20 2.85
C LYS A 69 -7.89 -6.22 3.87
N ARG A 70 -7.08 -5.23 4.26
CA ARG A 70 -7.39 -4.26 5.32
C ARG A 70 -7.17 -2.80 4.88
N TRP A 71 -6.85 -2.62 3.61
CA TRP A 71 -6.58 -1.31 3.03
C TRP A 71 -7.52 -1.06 1.85
N THR A 72 -7.83 0.20 1.58
CA THR A 72 -8.63 0.64 0.42
C THR A 72 -7.85 1.69 -0.36
N LEU A 73 -8.01 1.69 -1.68
CA LEU A 73 -7.50 2.74 -2.55
C LEU A 73 -8.28 4.04 -2.27
N ILE A 74 -7.57 5.17 -2.10
CA ILE A 74 -8.18 6.51 -2.05
C ILE A 74 -7.94 7.25 -3.36
N LYS A 75 -6.65 7.31 -3.76
CA LYS A 75 -6.21 8.20 -4.83
C LYS A 75 -5.06 7.60 -5.61
N LEU A 76 -5.16 7.67 -6.93
CA LEU A 76 -4.05 7.49 -7.84
C LEU A 76 -3.25 8.81 -7.89
N ILE A 77 -1.97 8.77 -7.53
CA ILE A 77 -1.10 9.96 -7.48
C ILE A 77 -0.36 10.14 -8.80
N ASN A 78 0.24 9.05 -9.30
CA ASN A 78 0.98 9.07 -10.55
C ASN A 78 0.76 7.74 -11.27
N GLN A 79 0.57 7.85 -12.58
CA GLN A 79 0.43 6.73 -13.49
C GLN A 79 1.74 6.59 -14.28
N ILE A 80 2.14 5.34 -14.55
CA ILE A 80 3.26 5.04 -15.47
C ILE A 80 2.75 4.97 -16.91
#